data_AF-A0AAP3CU13-F1
#
_entry.id   AF-A0AAP3CU13-F1
#
_cell.length_a   1.000
_cell.length_b   1.000
_cell.length_c   1.000
_cell.angle_alpha   90.00
_cell.angle_beta   90.00
_cell.angle_gamma   90.00
#
_symmetry.space_group_name_H-M   'P 1'
#
loop_
_entity.id
_entity.type
_entity.pdbx_description
1 polymer ?
#
loop_
_entity_poly.entity_id
_entity_poly.type
_entity_poly.pdbx_seq_one_letter_code
_entity_poly.pdbx_strand_id
1 'polypeptide(L)' 'MNREFDFCKCENRSASNPQIEDEWGYWFVCNDCNKKIEDDFHYFDEPDIY' A
#
# COMPACT_ATOMS: atom_id res chain seq x y z
N MET A 1 21.54 1.10 -4.75
CA MET A 1 20.27 0.91 -5.47
C MET A 1 19.24 1.79 -4.79
N ASN A 2 19.07 3.03 -5.24
CA ASN A 2 17.99 3.89 -4.77
C ASN A 2 16.71 3.35 -5.38
N ARG A 3 16.08 2.38 -4.73
CA ARG A 3 14.67 2.09 -4.98
C ARG A 3 13.92 3.25 -4.34
N GLU A 4 13.85 4.37 -5.05
CA GLU A 4 12.87 5.40 -4.79
C GLU A 4 11.52 4.73 -5.05
N PHE A 5 11.00 4.05 -4.03
CA PHE A 5 9.62 3.63 -4.02
C PHE A 5 8.81 4.92 -4.17
N ASP A 6 8.15 5.07 -5.32
CA ASP A 6 7.41 6.27 -5.66
C ASP A 6 6.10 6.25 -4.86
N PHE A 7 6.20 6.60 -3.58
CA PHE A 7 5.10 6.57 -2.64
C PHE A 7 4.15 7.75 -2.87
N CYS A 8 2.90 7.57 -2.46
CA CYS A 8 1.87 8.59 -2.50
C CYS A 8 2.24 9.77 -1.58
N LYS A 9 2.26 10.97 -2.16
CA LYS A 9 2.47 12.25 -1.46
C LYS A 9 1.21 13.12 -1.41
N CYS A 10 0.03 12.56 -1.72
CA CYS A 10 -1.22 13.30 -1.63
C CYS A 10 -1.48 13.72 -0.19
N GLU A 11 -1.75 15.02 0.02
CA GLU A 11 -2.04 15.60 1.35
C GLU A 11 -3.44 15.25 1.86
N ASN A 12 -4.39 14.98 0.95
CA ASN A 12 -5.76 14.57 1.28
C ASN A 12 -6.10 13.30 0.49
N ARG A 13 -5.85 12.14 1.10
CA ARG A 13 -6.10 10.83 0.49
C ARG A 13 -7.56 10.47 0.75
N SER A 14 -8.39 10.51 -0.29
CA SER A 14 -9.84 10.28 -0.14
C SER A 14 -10.16 8.81 0.14
N ALA A 15 -9.40 7.90 -0.46
CA ALA A 15 -9.52 6.47 -0.29
C ALA A 15 -8.26 5.75 -0.78
N SER A 16 -7.95 4.61 -0.18
CA SER A 16 -6.97 3.65 -0.66
C SER A 16 -7.64 2.34 -1.06
N ASN A 17 -7.04 1.63 -2.02
CA ASN A 17 -7.48 0.29 -2.38
C ASN A 17 -6.32 -0.70 -2.22
N PRO A 18 -6.59 -1.92 -1.75
CA PRO A 18 -5.57 -2.95 -1.66
C PRO A 18 -5.14 -3.36 -3.06
N GLN A 19 -3.84 -3.44 -3.28
CA GLN A 19 -3.22 -3.96 -4.50
C GLN A 19 -2.30 -5.10 -4.14
N ILE A 20 -2.70 -6.31 -4.55
CA ILE A 20 -1.91 -7.52 -4.37
C ILE A 20 -0.64 -7.37 -5.21
N GLU A 21 0.50 -7.37 -4.55
CA GLU A 21 1.79 -7.33 -5.24
C GLU A 21 2.34 -8.74 -5.47
N ASP A 22 2.20 -9.59 -4.46
CA ASP A 22 2.77 -10.92 -4.41
C ASP A 22 1.89 -11.88 -3.58
N GLU A 23 2.31 -13.15 -3.51
CA GLU A 23 1.66 -14.19 -2.72
C GLU A 23 1.72 -13.98 -1.19
N TRP A 24 2.53 -13.02 -0.73
CA TRP A 24 2.76 -12.76 0.69
C TRP A 24 1.83 -11.69 1.26
N GLY A 25 1.27 -10.82 0.42
CA GLY A 25 0.52 -9.66 0.90
C GLY A 25 0.12 -8.66 -0.18
N TYR A 26 -0.35 -7.51 0.28
CA TYR A 26 -0.82 -6.42 -0.56
C TYR A 26 -0.36 -5.07 -0.01
N TRP A 27 -0.13 -4.12 -0.92
CA TRP A 27 0.05 -2.71 -0.56
C TRP A 27 -1.26 -1.98 -0.75
N PHE A 28 -1.59 -1.04 0.14
CA PHE A 28 -2.57 -0.05 -0.22
C PHE A 28 -1.97 0.97 -1.20
N VAL A 29 -2.74 1.26 -2.24
CA VAL A 29 -2.44 2.31 -3.20
C VAL A 29 -3.46 3.42 -3.09
N CYS A 30 -3.04 4.66 -3.35
CA CYS A 30 -3.92 5.81 -3.35
C CYS A 30 -4.77 5.83 -4.63
N ASN A 31 -6.09 5.97 -4.51
CA ASN A 31 -6.97 6.03 -5.69
C ASN A 31 -6.68 7.25 -6.59
N ASP A 32 -6.19 8.35 -6.02
CA ASP A 32 -5.95 9.58 -6.78
C ASP A 32 -4.69 9.52 -7.64
N CYS A 33 -3.60 8.95 -7.12
CA CYS A 33 -2.31 8.91 -7.83
C CYS A 33 -1.83 7.51 -8.21
N ASN A 34 -2.55 6.45 -7.82
CA ASN A 34 -2.22 5.04 -8.02
C ASN A 34 -0.81 4.65 -7.56
N LYS A 35 -0.28 5.38 -6.56
CA LYS A 35 1.01 5.12 -5.94
C LYS A 35 0.81 4.41 -4.62
N LYS A 36 1.78 3.56 -4.26
CA LYS A 36 1.81 2.85 -2.97
C LYS A 36 1.82 3.85 -1.83
N ILE A 37 1.10 3.53 -0.77
CA ILE A 37 1.17 4.29 0.46
C ILE A 37 2.42 3.83 1.22
N GLU A 38 3.23 4.77 1.68
CA GLU A 38 4.42 4.46 2.48
C GLU A 38 4.00 3.78 3.78
N ASP A 39 4.68 2.67 4.12
CA ASP A 39 4.47 1.86 5.34
C ASP A 39 3.12 1.10 5.44
N ASP A 40 2.34 1.01 4.37
CA ASP A 40 0.98 0.40 4.36
C ASP A 40 0.96 -0.96 3.64
N PHE A 41 1.93 -1.82 3.96
CA PHE A 41 2.00 -3.20 3.47
C PHE A 41 1.39 -4.17 4.49
N HIS A 42 0.48 -5.00 4.02
CA HIS A 42 -0.23 -6.00 4.82
C HIS A 42 0.10 -7.41 4.33
N TYR A 43 0.36 -8.32 5.26
CA TYR A 43 0.63 -9.72 4.94
C TYR A 43 -0.68 -10.50 4.98
N PHE A 44 -0.91 -11.42 4.02
CA PHE A 44 -2.12 -12.26 4.05
C PHE A 44 -2.18 -13.18 5.27
N ASP A 45 -1.03 -13.52 5.83
CA ASP A 45 -0.89 -14.42 6.98
C ASP A 45 -0.89 -13.67 8.32
N GLU A 46 -1.15 -12.35 8.33
CA GLU A 46 -1.29 -11.63 9.59
C GLU A 46 -2.54 -12.16 10.32
N PRO A 47 -2.39 -12.75 11.52
CA PRO A 47 -3.55 -13.28 12.24
C PRO A 47 -4.47 -12.12 12.59
N ASP A 48 -5.72 -12.15 12.10
CA ASP A 48 -6.78 -11.26 12.56
C ASP A 48 -6.85 -11.34 14.09
N ILE A 49 -6.38 -10.29 14.78
CA ILE A 49 -6.49 -10.18 16.23
C ILE A 49 -7.96 -9.85 16.51
N TYR A 50 -8.76 -10.89 16.73
CA TYR A 50 -10.15 -10.83 17.20
C TYR A 50 -10.28 -10.23 18.61
#